data_AF-A0A965VTB7-F1
#
_entry.id   AF-A0A965VTB7-F1
#
_cell.length_a   1.000
_cell.length_b   1.000
_cell.length_c   1.000
_cell.angle_alpha   90.00
_cell.angle_beta   90.00
_cell.angle_gamma   90.00
#
_symmetry.space_group_name_H-M   'P 1'
#
loop_
_entity.id
_entity.type
_entity.pdbx_description
1 polymer ?
#
loop_
_entity_poly.entity_id
_entity_poly.type
_entity_poly.pdbx_seq_one_letter_code
_entity_poly.pdbx_strand_id
1 'polypeptide(L)' 'MENVVHNHLKVNDYEIQIGQIQSKEIDFVATKGGQTLYIQVCYL' A
#
# COMPACT_ATOMS: atom_id res chain seq x y z
N MET A 1 -7.21 4.69 9.08
CA MET A 1 -5.74 4.52 9.13
C MET A 1 -5.08 4.66 7.75
N GLU A 2 -5.81 4.40 6.67
CA GLU A 2 -5.30 4.41 5.29
C GLU A 2 -4.55 5.69 4.90
N ASN A 3 -5.08 6.87 5.22
CA ASN A 3 -4.42 8.14 4.89
C ASN A 3 -3.04 8.31 5.54
N VAL A 4 -2.85 7.75 6.74
CA VAL A 4 -1.55 7.80 7.45
C VAL A 4 -0.55 6.88 6.77
N VAL A 5 -0.99 5.66 6.43
CA VAL A 5 -0.19 4.68 5.69
C VAL A 5 0.23 5.25 4.33
N HIS A 6 -0.73 5.80 3.57
CA HIS A 6 -0.48 6.42 2.28
C HIS A 6 0.53 7.57 2.37
N ASN A 7 0.36 8.49 3.33
CA ASN A 7 1.32 9.58 3.53
C ASN A 7 2.71 9.07 3.93
N HIS A 8 2.79 8.06 4.79
CA HIS A 8 4.08 7.49 5.19
C HIS A 8 4.81 6.87 3.99
N LEU A 9 4.12 6.08 3.17
CA LEU A 9 4.68 5.50 1.96
C LEU A 9 5.16 6.58 0.98
N LYS A 10 4.35 7.63 0.80
CA LYS A 10 4.67 8.73 -0.11
C LYS A 10 5.88 9.54 0.34
N VAL A 11 6.00 9.80 1.65
CA VAL A 11 7.17 10.49 2.24
C VAL A 11 8.45 9.65 2.11
N ASN A 12 8.31 8.32 2.06
CA ASN A 12 9.44 7.42 1.88
C ASN A 12 9.73 7.10 0.40
N ASP A 13 9.23 7.88 -0.55
CA ASP A 13 9.43 7.67 -2.00
C ASP A 13 9.03 6.26 -2.47
N TYR A 14 7.98 5.68 -1.88
CA TYR A 14 7.36 4.49 -2.46
C TYR A 14 6.39 4.91 -3.57
N GLU A 15 6.40 4.14 -4.66
CA GLU A 15 5.35 4.20 -5.66
C GLU A 15 4.15 3.41 -5.14
N ILE A 16 3.01 4.09 -5.00
CA ILE A 16 1.81 3.51 -4.37
C ILE A 16 0.78 3.23 -5.45
N GLN A 17 0.26 2.01 -5.47
CA GLN A 17 -0.84 1.57 -6.33
C GLN A 17 -1.96 0.98 -5.47
N ILE A 18 -3.20 1.26 -5.85
CA ILE A 18 -4.40 0.67 -5.23
C ILE A 18 -4.87 -0.44 -6.18
N GLY A 19 -5.14 -1.65 -5.67
CA GLY A 19 -5.47 -2.77 -6.55
C GLY A 19 -6.06 -4.00 -5.86
N GLN A 20 -6.75 -4.82 -6.66
CA GLN A 20 -7.23 -6.13 -6.23
C GLN A 20 -6.22 -7.22 -6.61
N ILE A 21 -5.91 -8.12 -5.68
CA ILE A 21 -5.11 -9.32 -5.98
C ILE A 21 -6.02 -10.54 -5.97
N GLN A 22 -6.17 -11.13 -7.17
CA GLN A 22 -6.97 -12.31 -7.49
C GLN A 22 -8.47 -12.16 -7.20
N SER A 23 -8.84 -12.11 -5.92
CA SER A 23 -10.22 -11.95 -5.43
C SER A 23 -10.28 -11.22 -4.07
N LYS A 24 -9.15 -10.70 -3.59
CA LYS A 24 -9.04 -9.94 -2.34
C LYS A 24 -8.66 -8.50 -2.66
N GLU A 25 -9.39 -7.55 -2.11
CA GLU A 25 -9.00 -6.14 -2.14
C GLU A 25 -7.76 -5.93 -1.27
N ILE A 26 -6.76 -5.27 -1.84
CA ILE A 26 -5.60 -4.78 -1.11
C ILE A 26 -5.65 -3.26 -1.16
N ASP A 27 -5.62 -2.64 0.02
CA ASP A 27 -5.72 -1.19 0.13
C ASP A 27 -4.53 -0.48 -0.55
N PHE A 28 -3.31 -0.99 -0.35
CA PHE A 28 -2.11 -0.41 -0.94
C PHE A 28 -1.06 -1.45 -1.36
N VAL A 29 -0.51 -1.25 -2.54
CA VAL A 29 0.71 -1.89 -3.04
C VAL A 29 1.78 -0.81 -3.15
N ALA A 30 2.90 -0.98 -2.46
CA ALA A 30 3.98 -0.02 -2.42
C ALA A 30 5.26 -0.61 -3.01
N THR A 31 5.84 0.02 -4.03
CA THR A 31 7.06 -0.44 -4.70
C THR A 31 8.20 0.55 -4.50
N LYS A 32 9.38 0.04 -4.15
CA LYS A 32 10.62 0.83 -4.04
C LYS A 32 11.86 -0.03 -4.24
N GLY A 33 12.74 0.37 -5.16
CA GLY A 33 14.04 -0.29 -5.35
C GLY A 33 13.96 -1.79 -5.68
N GLY A 34 12.90 -2.22 -6.37
CA GLY A 34 12.65 -3.63 -6.69
C GLY A 34 11.98 -4.44 -5.56
N GLN A 35 11.66 -3.82 -4.43
CA GLN A 35 10.84 -4.42 -3.38
C GLN A 35 9.38 -4.01 -3.55
N THR A 36 8.47 -4.96 -3.37
CA THR A 36 7.02 -4.72 -3.38
C THR A 36 6.45 -5.09 -2.03
N LEU A 37 5.75 -4.15 -1.40
CA LEU A 37 5.01 -4.33 -0.16
C LEU A 37 3.52 -4.35 -0.45
N TYR A 38 2.82 -5.31 0.15
CA TYR A 38 1.37 -5.42 0.11
C TYR A 38 0.83 -5.08 1.49
N ILE A 39 0.01 -4.04 1.58
CA ILE A 39 -0.46 -3.47 2.84
C ILE A 39 -1.99 -3.48 2.82
N GLN A 40 -2.56 -4.17 3.79
CA GLN A 40 -3.99 -4.22 4.03
C GLN A 40 -4.30 -3.51 5.34
N VAL A 41 -5.19 -2.54 5.30
CA VAL A 41 -5.55 -1.71 6.44
C VAL A 41 -6.89 -2.19 6.99
N CYS A 42 -6.85 -3.07 7.98
CA CYS A 42 -8.06 -3.45 8.72
C CYS A 42 -8.24 -2.53 9.94
N TYR A 43 -9.48 -2.09 10.16
CA TYR A 43 -9.93 -1.51 11.42
C TYR A 43 -10.73 -2.57 12.18
N LEU A 44 -10.47 -2.76 13.47
CA LEU A 44 -11.21 -3.67 14.34
C LEU A 44 -12.39 -2.95 15.01
#